data_AF-A0A935ADS0-F1
#
_entry.id   AF-A0A935ADS0-F1
#
_cell.length_a   1.000
_cell.length_b   1.000
_cell.length_c   1.000
_cell.angle_alpha   90.00
_cell.angle_beta   90.00
_cell.angle_gamma   90.00
#
_symmetry.space_group_name_H-M   'P 1'
#
loop_
_entity.id
_entity.type
_entity.pdbx_description
1 polymer ?
#
loop_
_entity_poly.entity_id
_entity_poly.type
_entity_poly.pdbx_seq_one_letter_code
_entity_poly.pdbx_strand_id
1 'polypeptide(L)'
;MPKPGEHKTVQTRILQYAQDIGWVNVPRAEADRRRGVSALGEKPKSLYFDDLLHQKAVEFNPLYNEPVGALTGKLNRIHTDIHGNREFLEHVRNRGKFFHAEENRELDLTLIDYEHGRNVYEVTEEFYWHNGRFGNREDVVFLINGIPLLVVECKNASKDEGIALGIDQIRRYHSETPEYFVPEMAFIATDALGFDYGGTWNTVKRNIFHWKHDQIGQLEAKVKSFFEIPRILKLLKDYIVFAEKDEELNKYILQQHQTHAIEHAVARAHHSTKRRGLIWHTQGSGKTFTMLKTAELLFKAPKSEKPTILLLVDRNELEDQLMKNLASLGMENMEPANSIARLNQLLRDDYRGIIVSTIHKFRDMPPDLNPRSNLYVLVDEAHRTTGGDLGNYLMAALPNATYLGFTGTPIDRTVYGQGTFKTFGVDDAPQGYLHKYSIKESIEDGTTLPLFYNLAPNAMLVPAETMDKEFFAKAETEG
;
A
#
# COMPACT_ATOMS: atom_id res chain seq x y z
N MET A 1 37.29 -18.64 25.26
CA MET A 1 36.13 -17.71 25.29
C MET A 1 34.97 -18.43 24.64
N PRO A 2 33.74 -18.43 25.21
CA PRO A 2 32.59 -18.97 24.51
C PRO A 2 32.40 -18.14 23.23
N LYS A 3 32.16 -18.79 22.08
CA LYS A 3 31.70 -18.07 20.89
C LYS A 3 30.42 -17.30 21.28
N PRO A 4 30.35 -15.97 21.09
CA PRO A 4 29.10 -15.26 21.30
C PRO A 4 28.02 -15.93 20.45
N GLY A 5 26.86 -16.24 21.02
CA GLY A 5 25.74 -16.77 20.23
C GLY A 5 25.40 -15.79 19.10
N GLU A 6 25.61 -16.23 17.86
CA GLU A 6 25.68 -15.39 16.66
C GLU A 6 24.34 -14.71 16.32
N HIS A 7 23.22 -15.22 16.83
CA HIS A 7 21.88 -14.62 16.76
C HIS A 7 21.81 -13.22 17.39
N LYS A 8 22.53 -13.01 18.51
CA LYS A 8 22.61 -11.71 19.17
C LYS A 8 23.25 -10.65 18.27
N THR A 9 24.11 -11.03 17.33
CA THR A 9 24.84 -10.04 16.52
C THR A 9 23.96 -9.29 15.52
N VAL A 10 22.95 -9.94 14.94
CA VAL A 10 22.01 -9.27 13.99
C VAL A 10 21.01 -8.42 14.76
N GLN A 11 20.38 -8.97 15.81
CA GLN A 11 19.45 -8.23 16.69
C GLN A 11 20.11 -6.97 17.27
N THR A 12 21.29 -7.09 17.90
CA THR A 12 22.01 -5.95 18.49
C THR A 12 22.34 -4.87 17.46
N ARG A 13 22.70 -5.26 16.23
CA ARG A 13 22.94 -4.30 15.14
C ARG A 13 21.67 -3.55 14.75
N ILE A 14 20.54 -4.24 14.60
CA ILE A 14 19.25 -3.62 14.28
C ILE A 14 18.85 -2.62 15.37
N LEU A 15 18.98 -2.99 16.65
CA LEU A 15 18.72 -2.08 17.77
C LEU A 15 19.59 -0.82 17.69
N GLN A 16 20.90 -0.98 17.46
CA GLN A 16 21.81 0.16 17.31
C GLN A 16 21.43 1.05 16.12
N TYR A 17 21.18 0.48 14.95
CA TYR A 17 20.82 1.25 13.77
C TYR A 17 19.47 1.96 13.92
N ALA A 18 18.52 1.37 14.63
CA ALA A 18 17.26 2.01 14.99
C ALA A 18 17.50 3.20 15.94
N GLN A 19 18.41 3.08 16.91
CA GLN A 19 18.80 4.19 17.78
C GLN A 19 19.40 5.37 17.00
N ASP A 20 20.22 5.09 16.00
CA ASP A 20 20.82 6.13 15.15
C ASP A 20 19.78 6.96 14.36
N ILE A 21 18.56 6.44 14.18
CA ILE A 21 17.47 7.13 13.46
C ILE A 21 16.29 7.51 14.37
N GLY A 22 16.51 7.56 15.69
CA GLY A 22 15.58 8.17 16.65
C GLY A 22 14.68 7.21 17.43
N TRP A 23 14.86 5.90 17.31
CA TRP A 23 14.15 4.93 18.17
C TRP A 23 14.87 4.75 19.51
N VAL A 24 14.13 4.70 20.60
CA VAL A 24 14.71 4.42 21.93
C VAL A 24 14.75 2.91 22.16
N ASN A 25 15.95 2.36 22.37
CA ASN A 25 16.09 0.96 22.76
C ASN A 25 15.61 0.78 24.22
N VAL A 26 14.58 -0.04 24.40
CA VAL A 26 14.05 -0.47 25.69
C VAL A 26 14.64 -1.85 25.99
N PRO A 27 15.54 -1.97 26.99
CA PRO A 27 16.12 -3.26 27.34
C PRO A 27 15.03 -4.27 27.69
N ARG A 28 15.22 -5.54 27.30
CA ARG A 28 14.25 -6.62 27.55
C ARG A 28 13.68 -6.63 28.97
N ALA A 29 14.54 -6.49 29.99
CA ALA A 29 14.09 -6.50 31.40
C ALA A 29 13.13 -5.35 31.71
N GLU A 30 13.33 -4.19 31.07
CA GLU A 30 12.43 -3.05 31.18
C GLU A 30 11.13 -3.28 30.39
N ALA A 31 11.22 -3.81 29.17
CA ALA A 31 10.05 -4.15 28.37
C ALA A 31 9.16 -5.19 29.09
N ASP A 32 9.76 -6.20 29.72
CA ASP A 32 9.04 -7.20 30.53
C ASP A 32 8.37 -6.55 31.75
N ARG A 33 9.08 -5.66 32.46
CA ARG A 33 8.52 -4.92 33.62
C ARG A 33 7.31 -4.07 33.22
N ARG A 34 7.41 -3.29 32.13
CA ARG A 34 6.30 -2.46 31.61
C ARG A 34 5.09 -3.28 31.15
N ARG A 35 5.30 -4.55 30.82
CA ARG A 35 4.24 -5.52 30.47
C ARG A 35 3.75 -6.34 31.66
N GLY A 36 4.11 -5.95 32.89
CA GLY A 36 3.60 -6.52 34.13
C GLY A 36 4.32 -7.77 34.64
N VAL A 37 5.55 -8.03 34.18
CA VAL A 37 6.43 -9.08 34.73
C VAL A 37 7.15 -8.52 35.96
N SER A 38 6.84 -9.06 37.15
CA SER A 38 7.38 -8.60 38.43
C SER A 38 8.42 -9.53 39.04
N ALA A 39 8.45 -10.79 38.61
CA ALA A 39 9.41 -11.80 39.06
C ALA A 39 9.93 -12.70 37.93
N LEU A 40 11.08 -13.33 38.16
CA LEU A 40 11.69 -14.25 37.20
C LEU A 40 10.75 -15.45 36.96
N GLY A 41 10.36 -15.68 35.71
CA GLY A 41 9.45 -16.77 35.34
C GLY A 41 7.97 -16.38 35.29
N GLU A 42 7.61 -15.15 35.69
CA GLU A 42 6.28 -14.61 35.40
C GLU A 42 6.13 -14.33 33.89
N LYS A 43 4.90 -14.50 33.40
CA LYS A 43 4.53 -14.23 32.02
C LYS A 43 4.06 -12.78 31.89
N PRO A 44 4.33 -12.10 30.77
CA PRO A 44 3.76 -10.78 30.49
C PRO A 44 2.25 -10.81 30.57
N LYS A 45 1.66 -9.76 31.16
CA LYS A 45 0.21 -9.61 31.33
C LYS A 45 -0.43 -8.80 30.21
N SER A 46 0.37 -8.04 29.47
CA SER A 46 -0.05 -7.20 28.36
C SER A 46 0.90 -7.32 27.17
N LEU A 47 0.37 -7.13 25.97
CA LEU A 47 1.15 -6.91 24.75
C LEU A 47 1.60 -5.45 24.60
N TYR A 48 1.10 -4.54 25.43
CA TYR A 48 1.37 -3.10 25.34
C TYR A 48 2.22 -2.62 26.51
N PHE A 49 2.85 -1.45 26.34
CA PHE A 49 3.32 -0.67 27.48
C PHE A 49 2.16 0.18 28.01
N ASP A 50 1.31 -0.42 28.84
CA ASP A 50 0.02 0.12 29.29
C ASP A 50 0.12 1.55 29.84
N ASP A 51 1.11 1.83 30.69
CA ASP A 51 1.31 3.15 31.29
C ASP A 51 1.64 4.22 30.24
N LEU A 52 2.53 3.89 29.29
CA LEU A 52 2.92 4.81 28.22
C LEU A 52 1.76 5.08 27.25
N LEU A 53 1.03 4.01 26.87
CA LEU A 53 -0.13 4.13 26.01
C LEU A 53 -1.23 4.97 26.66
N HIS A 54 -1.50 4.74 27.96
CA HIS A 54 -2.46 5.56 28.71
C HIS A 54 -1.99 7.02 28.81
N GLN A 55 -0.73 7.27 29.16
CA GLN A 55 -0.16 8.62 29.22
C GLN A 55 -0.35 9.36 27.89
N LYS A 56 -0.07 8.70 26.76
CA LYS A 56 -0.22 9.31 25.43
C LYS A 56 -1.67 9.49 25.02
N ALA A 57 -2.57 8.57 25.39
CA ALA A 57 -4.00 8.75 25.19
C ALA A 57 -4.52 10.00 25.93
N VAL A 58 -4.12 10.21 27.19
CA VAL A 58 -4.48 11.42 27.96
C VAL A 58 -3.85 12.68 27.34
N GLU A 59 -2.58 12.61 26.94
CA GLU A 59 -1.87 13.74 26.31
C GLU A 59 -2.52 14.19 25.01
N PHE A 60 -2.95 13.25 24.16
CA PHE A 60 -3.52 13.57 22.85
C PHE A 60 -5.01 13.91 22.92
N ASN A 61 -5.71 13.47 23.96
CA ASN A 61 -7.16 13.61 24.08
C ASN A 61 -7.50 14.24 25.45
N PRO A 62 -7.60 15.58 25.56
CA PRO A 62 -7.78 16.27 26.84
C PRO A 62 -9.02 15.85 27.65
N LEU A 63 -10.03 15.28 27.01
CA LEU A 63 -11.27 14.78 27.65
C LEU A 63 -11.22 13.27 27.96
N TYR A 64 -10.10 12.59 27.68
CA TYR A 64 -9.94 11.17 27.99
C TYR A 64 -9.58 10.98 29.47
N ASN A 65 -10.47 10.34 30.22
CA ASN A 65 -10.36 10.18 31.67
C ASN A 65 -10.53 8.73 32.16
N GLU A 66 -10.49 7.74 31.25
CA GLU A 66 -10.57 6.33 31.63
C GLU A 66 -9.30 5.89 32.36
N PRO A 67 -9.37 4.96 33.33
CA PRO A 67 -8.18 4.55 34.10
C PRO A 67 -7.16 3.78 33.25
N VAL A 68 -5.91 3.71 33.74
CA VAL A 68 -4.86 2.85 33.18
C VAL A 68 -5.40 1.42 33.01
N GLY A 69 -5.12 0.81 31.85
CA GLY A 69 -5.59 -0.54 31.51
C GLY A 69 -6.99 -0.60 30.89
N ALA A 70 -7.81 0.46 30.96
CA ALA A 70 -9.13 0.47 30.30
C ALA A 70 -9.00 0.40 28.77
N LEU A 71 -8.10 1.21 28.19
CA LEU A 71 -7.82 1.20 26.76
C LEU A 71 -7.26 -0.15 26.30
N THR A 72 -6.23 -0.66 26.96
CA THR A 72 -5.61 -1.94 26.60
C THR A 72 -6.59 -3.10 26.77
N GLY A 73 -7.45 -3.04 27.80
CA GLY A 73 -8.56 -3.97 28.00
C GLY A 73 -9.59 -3.95 26.87
N LYS A 74 -9.87 -2.80 26.25
CA LYS A 74 -10.71 -2.71 25.05
C LYS A 74 -10.00 -3.26 23.82
N LEU A 75 -8.75 -2.85 23.60
CA LEU A 75 -7.94 -3.31 22.47
C LEU A 75 -7.75 -4.84 22.48
N ASN A 76 -7.60 -5.45 23.67
CA ASN A 76 -7.51 -6.90 23.84
C ASN A 76 -8.81 -7.68 23.53
N ARG A 77 -9.95 -6.98 23.38
CA ARG A 77 -11.24 -7.61 22.99
C ARG A 77 -11.44 -7.64 21.48
N ILE A 78 -10.61 -6.94 20.72
CA ILE A 78 -10.60 -6.99 19.26
C ILE A 78 -10.34 -8.46 18.86
N HIS A 79 -11.10 -8.93 17.87
CA HIS A 79 -11.06 -10.34 17.49
C HIS A 79 -9.66 -10.74 16.98
N THR A 80 -9.20 -11.94 17.32
CA THR A 80 -7.83 -12.38 17.00
C THR A 80 -7.73 -12.97 15.60
N ASP A 81 -8.09 -12.17 14.59
CA ASP A 81 -8.02 -12.52 13.17
C ASP A 81 -7.69 -11.31 12.28
N ILE A 82 -7.74 -11.51 10.97
CA ILE A 82 -7.51 -10.44 9.98
C ILE A 82 -8.56 -9.31 10.07
N HIS A 83 -9.78 -9.59 10.52
CA HIS A 83 -10.82 -8.56 10.71
C HIS A 83 -10.49 -7.69 11.91
N GLY A 84 -10.03 -8.28 13.00
CA GLY A 84 -9.54 -7.53 14.16
C GLY A 84 -8.27 -6.76 13.85
N ASN A 85 -7.35 -7.27 13.02
CA ASN A 85 -6.21 -6.48 12.55
C ASN A 85 -6.64 -5.27 11.71
N ARG A 86 -7.69 -5.42 10.87
CA ARG A 86 -8.31 -4.30 10.15
C ARG A 86 -8.90 -3.27 11.11
N GLU A 87 -9.66 -3.71 12.11
CA GLU A 87 -10.23 -2.85 13.15
C GLU A 87 -9.13 -2.11 13.92
N PHE A 88 -8.06 -2.81 14.31
CA PHE A 88 -6.93 -2.22 15.03
C PHE A 88 -6.22 -1.14 14.18
N LEU A 89 -6.07 -1.35 12.87
CA LEU A 89 -5.50 -0.35 11.98
C LEU A 89 -6.33 0.95 11.99
N GLU A 90 -7.65 0.87 12.10
CA GLU A 90 -8.52 2.05 12.18
C GLU A 90 -8.29 2.82 13.50
N HIS A 91 -8.04 2.12 14.61
CA HIS A 91 -7.59 2.76 15.87
C HIS A 91 -6.24 3.46 15.70
N VAL A 92 -5.26 2.80 15.08
CA VAL A 92 -3.93 3.38 14.80
C VAL A 92 -4.04 4.61 13.88
N ARG A 93 -5.01 4.62 12.97
CA ARG A 93 -5.37 5.77 12.12
C ARG A 93 -6.22 6.84 12.80
N ASN A 94 -6.42 6.75 14.12
CA ASN A 94 -7.21 7.67 14.93
C ASN A 94 -8.70 7.75 14.51
N ARG A 95 -9.28 6.64 14.04
CA ARG A 95 -10.72 6.52 13.73
C ARG A 95 -11.49 5.77 14.81
N GLY A 96 -10.81 5.40 15.89
CA GLY A 96 -11.45 4.87 17.10
C GLY A 96 -12.14 5.97 17.90
N LYS A 97 -12.98 5.58 18.85
CA LYS A 97 -13.72 6.48 19.73
C LYS A 97 -13.62 6.07 21.20
N PHE A 98 -13.89 7.02 22.09
CA PHE A 98 -14.12 6.75 23.51
C PHE A 98 -15.38 7.48 24.00
N PHE A 99 -16.04 6.92 25.01
CA PHE A 99 -17.24 7.52 25.60
C PHE A 99 -16.84 8.49 26.70
N HIS A 100 -17.28 9.74 26.59
CA HIS A 100 -17.08 10.76 27.62
C HIS A 100 -18.35 10.90 28.47
N ALA A 101 -18.30 10.41 29.70
CA ALA A 101 -19.48 10.29 30.56
C ALA A 101 -20.12 11.65 30.91
N GLU A 102 -19.33 12.69 31.15
CA GLU A 102 -19.85 14.01 31.53
C GLU A 102 -20.64 14.68 30.40
N GLU A 103 -20.22 14.47 29.14
CA GLU A 103 -20.93 14.98 27.97
C GLU A 103 -21.92 13.98 27.36
N ASN A 104 -22.00 12.76 27.91
CA ASN A 104 -22.85 11.66 27.44
C ASN A 104 -22.76 11.42 25.93
N ARG A 105 -21.55 11.45 25.36
CA ARG A 105 -21.32 11.26 23.93
C ARG A 105 -19.99 10.57 23.65
N GLU A 106 -19.85 10.05 22.44
CA GLU A 106 -18.57 9.54 21.93
C GLU A 106 -17.71 10.69 21.37
N LEU A 107 -16.41 10.60 21.61
CA LEU A 107 -15.37 11.48 21.08
C LEU A 107 -14.34 10.67 20.31
N ASP A 108 -13.68 11.30 19.34
CA ASP A 108 -12.61 10.69 18.58
C ASP A 108 -11.40 10.42 19.49
N LEU A 109 -10.78 9.25 19.30
CA LEU A 109 -9.61 8.81 20.04
C LEU A 109 -8.36 8.89 19.18
N THR A 110 -7.46 9.79 19.53
CA THR A 110 -6.13 9.89 18.93
C THR A 110 -5.15 9.01 19.68
N LEU A 111 -4.53 8.03 19.00
CA LEU A 111 -3.49 7.16 19.54
C LEU A 111 -2.10 7.46 18.97
N ILE A 112 -2.03 7.96 17.73
CA ILE A 112 -0.78 8.26 17.02
C ILE A 112 -0.83 9.71 16.52
N ASP A 113 0.17 10.51 16.88
CA ASP A 113 0.32 11.87 16.37
C ASP A 113 1.07 11.86 15.03
N TYR A 114 0.33 12.00 13.92
CA TYR A 114 0.92 12.01 12.58
C TYR A 114 1.48 13.38 12.16
N GLU A 115 1.33 14.43 12.98
CA GLU A 115 1.55 15.81 12.55
C GLU A 115 2.58 16.57 13.39
N HIS A 116 2.58 16.40 14.71
CA HIS A 116 3.34 17.28 15.61
C HIS A 116 4.55 16.62 16.27
N GLY A 117 4.83 15.35 15.96
CA GLY A 117 6.01 14.64 16.46
C GLY A 117 5.99 14.33 17.96
N ARG A 118 4.80 14.26 18.60
CA ARG A 118 4.66 14.01 20.05
C ARG A 118 4.66 12.53 20.43
N ASN A 119 4.84 11.63 19.47
CA ASN A 119 4.91 10.19 19.76
C ASN A 119 6.21 9.81 20.47
N VAL A 120 6.17 8.69 21.17
CA VAL A 120 7.35 7.97 21.66
C VAL A 120 7.59 6.77 20.76
N TYR A 121 8.82 6.66 20.25
CA TYR A 121 9.27 5.61 19.34
C TYR A 121 10.24 4.70 20.08
N GLU A 122 9.87 3.45 20.30
CA GLU A 122 10.65 2.49 21.09
C GLU A 122 10.91 1.20 20.30
N VAL A 123 12.03 0.55 20.58
CA VAL A 123 12.37 -0.76 20.02
C VAL A 123 12.88 -1.66 21.15
N THR A 124 12.47 -2.93 21.16
CA THR A 124 12.92 -3.92 22.15
C THR A 124 13.26 -5.23 21.45
N GLU A 125 14.11 -6.03 22.09
CA GLU A 125 14.39 -7.40 21.66
C GLU A 125 13.65 -8.42 22.51
N GLU A 126 13.58 -9.66 22.01
CA GLU A 126 13.23 -10.86 22.77
C GLU A 126 11.82 -10.79 23.39
N PHE A 127 10.89 -10.19 22.64
CA PHE A 127 9.52 -9.87 23.03
C PHE A 127 8.70 -11.15 23.17
N TYR A 128 8.48 -11.57 24.41
CA TYR A 128 7.81 -12.84 24.73
C TYR A 128 6.32 -12.67 25.04
N TRP A 129 5.50 -13.64 24.69
CA TRP A 129 4.07 -13.73 24.98
C TRP A 129 3.66 -15.18 25.14
N HIS A 130 2.65 -15.42 25.98
CA HIS A 130 2.11 -16.75 26.20
C HIS A 130 0.60 -16.68 26.45
N ASN A 131 -0.19 -17.32 25.59
CA ASN A 131 -1.66 -17.23 25.59
C ASN A 131 -2.37 -18.33 26.40
N GLY A 132 -1.64 -19.10 27.21
CA GLY A 132 -2.19 -20.21 27.98
C GLY A 132 -1.85 -21.57 27.38
N ARG A 133 -1.68 -21.63 26.05
CA ARG A 133 -1.38 -22.86 25.30
C ARG A 133 0.00 -22.84 24.65
N PHE A 134 0.32 -21.75 23.97
CA PHE A 134 1.59 -21.56 23.28
C PHE A 134 2.34 -20.38 23.87
N GLY A 135 3.67 -20.40 23.73
CA GLY A 135 4.54 -19.32 24.14
C GLY A 135 5.58 -19.06 23.06
N ASN A 136 5.57 -17.86 22.49
CA ASN A 136 6.43 -17.47 21.39
C ASN A 136 7.20 -16.20 21.71
N ARG A 137 8.29 -15.99 20.99
CA ARG A 137 9.24 -14.93 21.25
C ARG A 137 9.71 -14.31 19.95
N GLU A 138 9.38 -13.05 19.77
CA GLU A 138 9.79 -12.28 18.62
C GLU A 138 11.16 -11.65 18.87
N ASP A 139 11.98 -11.61 17.83
CA ASP A 139 13.38 -11.23 17.97
C ASP A 139 13.54 -9.73 18.23
N VAL A 140 12.90 -8.88 17.44
CA VAL A 140 12.88 -7.41 17.62
C VAL A 140 11.49 -6.87 17.31
N VAL A 141 10.96 -6.02 18.18
CA VAL A 141 9.64 -5.39 18.03
C VAL A 141 9.77 -3.88 18.15
N PHE A 142 9.16 -3.16 17.21
CA PHE A 142 9.08 -1.70 17.20
C PHE A 142 7.70 -1.25 17.70
N LEU A 143 7.72 -0.30 18.64
CA LEU A 143 6.55 0.21 19.32
C LEU A 143 6.40 1.72 19.12
N ILE A 144 5.17 2.17 18.91
CA ILE A 144 4.83 3.60 18.94
C ILE A 144 3.83 3.82 20.07
N ASN A 145 4.14 4.73 21.00
CA ASN A 145 3.33 5.01 22.19
C ASN A 145 2.97 3.75 22.99
N GLY A 146 3.88 2.77 23.04
CA GLY A 146 3.67 1.50 23.73
C GLY A 146 2.86 0.44 22.98
N ILE A 147 2.49 0.69 21.72
CA ILE A 147 1.78 -0.27 20.85
C ILE A 147 2.78 -1.02 19.98
N PRO A 148 2.88 -2.36 20.02
CA PRO A 148 3.73 -3.13 19.10
C PRO A 148 3.13 -3.13 17.70
N LEU A 149 3.86 -2.59 16.73
CA LEU A 149 3.35 -2.35 15.38
C LEU A 149 4.14 -3.05 14.29
N LEU A 150 5.42 -3.37 14.52
CA LEU A 150 6.28 -4.06 13.56
C LEU A 150 7.13 -5.09 14.26
N VAL A 151 7.23 -6.27 13.66
CA VAL A 151 8.09 -7.37 14.14
C VAL A 151 9.19 -7.66 13.13
N VAL A 152 10.38 -7.96 13.63
CA VAL A 152 11.52 -8.44 12.83
C VAL A 152 11.95 -9.80 13.36
N GLU A 153 11.97 -10.78 12.47
CA GLU A 153 12.55 -12.10 12.67
C GLU A 153 13.95 -12.17 12.05
N CYS A 154 14.94 -12.43 12.88
CA CYS A 154 16.34 -12.48 12.51
C CYS A 154 16.79 -13.93 12.32
N LYS A 155 17.58 -14.20 11.28
CA LYS A 155 18.26 -15.49 11.09
C LYS A 155 19.76 -15.25 10.83
N ASN A 156 20.55 -16.31 10.91
CA ASN A 156 21.99 -16.23 10.68
C ASN A 156 22.27 -16.15 9.18
N ALA A 157 23.18 -15.27 8.75
CA ALA A 157 23.66 -15.18 7.37
C ALA A 157 24.27 -16.49 6.83
N SER A 158 24.75 -17.36 7.72
CA SER A 158 25.30 -18.67 7.36
C SER A 158 24.25 -19.78 7.23
N LYS A 159 22.98 -19.50 7.54
CA LYS A 159 21.90 -20.48 7.34
C LYS A 159 21.42 -20.40 5.91
N ASP A 160 21.40 -21.55 5.25
CA ASP A 160 20.70 -21.69 3.98
C ASP A 160 19.22 -21.31 4.17
N GLU A 161 18.71 -20.51 3.23
CA GLU A 161 17.32 -20.05 3.21
C GLU A 161 16.88 -19.32 4.50
N GLY A 162 17.79 -18.58 5.13
CA GLY A 162 17.54 -17.85 6.38
C GLY A 162 16.24 -17.04 6.37
N ILE A 163 16.00 -16.24 5.33
CA ILE A 163 14.75 -15.48 5.19
C ILE A 163 13.50 -16.38 5.19
N ALA A 164 13.53 -17.49 4.45
CA ALA A 164 12.38 -18.41 4.36
C ALA A 164 12.05 -19.01 5.73
N LEU A 165 13.07 -19.39 6.51
CA LEU A 165 12.90 -19.86 7.88
C LEU A 165 12.29 -18.78 8.80
N GLY A 166 12.67 -17.51 8.61
CA GLY A 166 12.04 -16.38 9.32
C GLY A 166 10.56 -16.23 8.96
N ILE A 167 10.21 -16.33 7.68
CA ILE A 167 8.82 -16.28 7.22
C ILE A 167 8.02 -17.46 7.78
N ASP A 168 8.59 -18.67 7.81
CA ASP A 168 7.94 -19.84 8.40
C ASP A 168 7.72 -19.70 9.90
N GLN A 169 8.63 -19.02 10.61
CA GLN A 169 8.46 -18.66 12.01
C GLN A 169 7.31 -17.68 12.21
N ILE A 170 7.19 -16.65 11.37
CA ILE A 170 6.04 -15.73 11.35
C ILE A 170 4.73 -16.51 11.10
N ARG A 171 4.69 -17.44 10.13
CA ARG A 171 3.52 -18.29 9.85
C ARG A 171 3.12 -19.15 11.04
N ARG A 172 4.11 -19.72 11.74
CA ARG A 172 3.87 -20.49 12.96
C ARG A 172 3.26 -19.60 14.04
N TYR A 173 3.78 -18.40 14.24
CA TYR A 173 3.26 -17.48 15.25
C TYR A 173 1.81 -17.08 14.96
N HIS A 174 1.43 -16.89 13.68
CA HIS A 174 0.03 -16.63 13.32
C HIS A 174 -0.90 -17.78 13.73
N SER A 175 -0.40 -19.02 13.78
CA SER A 175 -1.19 -20.18 14.22
C SER A 175 -1.19 -20.36 15.75
N GLU A 176 -0.07 -20.09 16.40
CA GLU A 176 0.16 -20.42 17.82
C GLU A 176 -0.18 -19.26 18.77
N THR A 177 0.19 -18.04 18.41
CA THR A 177 0.01 -16.81 19.19
C THR A 177 -0.49 -15.68 18.29
N PRO A 178 -1.68 -15.81 17.68
CA PRO A 178 -2.23 -14.81 16.77
C PRO A 178 -2.47 -13.44 17.42
N GLU A 179 -2.45 -13.36 18.76
CA GLU A 179 -2.64 -12.13 19.53
C GLU A 179 -1.57 -11.07 19.23
N TYR A 180 -0.34 -11.48 18.87
CA TYR A 180 0.70 -10.55 18.39
C TYR A 180 0.22 -9.77 17.16
N PHE A 181 -0.42 -10.46 16.22
CA PHE A 181 -0.73 -9.92 14.91
C PHE A 181 -2.02 -9.13 14.87
N VAL A 182 -2.71 -8.95 16.00
CA VAL A 182 -3.81 -7.97 16.09
C VAL A 182 -3.25 -6.55 16.02
N PRO A 183 -2.35 -6.11 16.92
CA PRO A 183 -1.72 -4.79 16.83
C PRO A 183 -0.61 -4.70 15.78
N GLU A 184 0.11 -5.78 15.50
CA GLU A 184 1.22 -5.71 14.54
C GLU A 184 0.74 -5.59 13.09
N MET A 185 1.33 -4.66 12.36
CA MET A 185 0.89 -4.24 11.04
C MET A 185 1.75 -4.79 9.91
N ALA A 186 3.04 -4.99 10.14
CA ALA A 186 3.96 -5.58 9.18
C ALA A 186 5.02 -6.42 9.88
N PHE A 187 5.49 -7.45 9.18
CA PHE A 187 6.61 -8.27 9.62
C PHE A 187 7.79 -8.09 8.67
N ILE A 188 8.99 -8.32 9.20
CA ILE A 188 10.25 -8.32 8.47
C ILE A 188 10.97 -9.63 8.77
N ALA A 189 11.56 -10.26 7.75
CA ALA A 189 12.48 -11.38 7.89
C ALA A 189 13.84 -11.01 7.30
N THR A 190 14.92 -11.19 8.06
CA THR A 190 16.27 -10.83 7.62
C THR A 190 17.32 -11.82 8.11
N ASP A 191 18.31 -12.08 7.27
CA ASP A 191 19.52 -12.85 7.58
C ASP A 191 20.80 -11.99 7.50
N ALA A 192 20.65 -10.67 7.69
CA ALA A 192 21.65 -9.61 7.49
C ALA A 192 22.05 -9.30 6.04
N LEU A 193 21.82 -10.21 5.08
CA LEU A 193 22.06 -9.97 3.66
C LEU A 193 20.75 -9.55 2.96
N GLY A 194 19.72 -10.39 3.13
CA GLY A 194 18.37 -10.14 2.69
C GLY A 194 17.53 -9.39 3.71
N PHE A 195 16.45 -8.78 3.23
CA PHE A 195 15.54 -7.98 4.04
C PHE A 195 14.19 -8.00 3.35
N ASP A 196 13.33 -8.89 3.81
CA ASP A 196 12.02 -9.13 3.23
C ASP A 196 10.96 -8.64 4.18
N TYR A 197 9.90 -8.05 3.66
CA TYR A 197 8.81 -7.52 4.45
C TYR A 197 7.46 -7.87 3.86
N GLY A 198 6.45 -7.93 4.71
CA GLY A 198 5.07 -8.20 4.32
C GLY A 198 4.09 -7.67 5.36
N GLY A 199 2.80 -7.63 5.00
CA GLY A 199 1.75 -7.37 5.98
C GLY A 199 1.49 -8.61 6.83
N THR A 200 1.29 -8.44 8.13
CA THR A 200 0.72 -9.50 8.99
C THR A 200 -0.62 -9.98 8.42
N TRP A 201 -1.03 -11.22 8.69
CA TRP A 201 -2.18 -11.88 8.06
C TRP A 201 -2.09 -12.06 6.54
N ASN A 202 -0.92 -11.82 5.93
CA ASN A 202 -0.67 -12.15 4.52
C ASN A 202 0.77 -12.65 4.32
N THR A 203 0.99 -13.94 4.55
CA THR A 203 2.29 -14.59 4.39
C THR A 203 2.45 -15.32 3.04
N VAL A 204 1.62 -14.98 2.05
CA VAL A 204 1.71 -15.57 0.71
C VAL A 204 2.95 -15.03 0.02
N LYS A 205 3.80 -15.91 -0.53
CA LYS A 205 5.11 -15.55 -1.11
C LYS A 205 5.06 -14.34 -2.07
N ARG A 206 4.04 -14.25 -2.93
CA ARG A 206 3.86 -13.14 -3.89
C ARG A 206 3.58 -11.77 -3.26
N ASN A 207 3.22 -11.75 -1.97
CA ASN A 207 2.91 -10.55 -1.19
C ASN A 207 3.99 -10.25 -0.13
N ILE A 208 5.14 -10.94 -0.24
CA ILE A 208 6.34 -10.68 0.56
C ILE A 208 7.35 -10.06 -0.41
N PHE A 209 7.90 -8.92 -0.01
CA PHE A 209 8.65 -8.05 -0.91
C PHE A 209 10.07 -7.83 -0.38
N HIS A 210 11.02 -7.69 -1.30
CA HIS A 210 12.40 -7.36 -0.96
C HIS A 210 12.53 -5.85 -0.76
N TRP A 211 13.08 -5.40 0.38
CA TRP A 211 13.41 -3.99 0.58
C TRP A 211 14.75 -3.65 -0.08
N LYS A 212 14.73 -2.72 -1.02
CA LYS A 212 15.93 -2.27 -1.74
C LYS A 212 16.53 -1.02 -1.14
N HIS A 213 17.85 -0.97 -1.24
CA HIS A 213 18.66 0.21 -1.00
C HIS A 213 19.82 0.22 -2.02
N ASP A 214 20.27 1.40 -2.44
CA ASP A 214 21.34 1.55 -3.44
C ASP A 214 22.65 0.87 -3.01
N GLN A 215 22.86 0.78 -1.69
CA GLN A 215 23.94 0.02 -1.08
C GLN A 215 23.51 -1.43 -0.81
N ILE A 216 23.77 -2.31 -1.78
CA ILE A 216 23.44 -3.74 -1.70
C ILE A 216 24.17 -4.41 -0.52
N GLY A 217 23.45 -5.25 0.24
CA GLY A 217 24.02 -6.07 1.32
C GLY A 217 24.35 -5.32 2.62
N GLN A 218 24.03 -4.03 2.72
CA GLN A 218 24.22 -3.27 3.95
C GLN A 218 22.94 -3.30 4.81
N LEU A 219 22.91 -4.21 5.80
CA LEU A 219 21.84 -4.29 6.79
C LEU A 219 21.54 -2.92 7.42
N GLU A 220 22.58 -2.14 7.73
CA GLU A 220 22.45 -0.79 8.28
C GLU A 220 21.59 0.10 7.40
N ALA A 221 21.95 0.23 6.12
CA ALA A 221 21.23 1.10 5.19
C ALA A 221 19.78 0.64 4.99
N LYS A 222 19.52 -0.67 4.94
CA LYS A 222 18.17 -1.22 4.84
C LYS A 222 17.34 -0.97 6.10
N VAL A 223 17.91 -1.17 7.29
CA VAL A 223 17.24 -0.88 8.56
C VAL A 223 16.93 0.61 8.68
N LYS A 224 17.93 1.47 8.42
CA LYS A 224 17.77 2.93 8.52
C LYS A 224 16.73 3.46 7.55
N SER A 225 16.73 3.00 6.29
CA SER A 225 15.75 3.44 5.29
C SER A 225 14.34 2.84 5.50
N PHE A 226 14.23 1.61 6.00
CA PHE A 226 12.92 0.99 6.24
C PHE A 226 12.24 1.55 7.50
N PHE A 227 12.99 1.65 8.61
CA PHE A 227 12.46 2.06 9.91
C PHE A 227 12.54 3.56 10.17
N GLU A 228 12.89 4.37 9.18
CA GLU A 228 12.80 5.84 9.29
C GLU A 228 11.39 6.24 9.76
N ILE A 229 11.32 7.03 10.83
CA ILE A 229 10.08 7.36 11.53
C ILE A 229 9.00 7.93 10.58
N PRO A 230 9.28 8.98 9.78
CA PRO A 230 8.35 9.46 8.76
C PRO A 230 7.79 8.38 7.83
N ARG A 231 8.61 7.41 7.42
CA ARG A 231 8.19 6.31 6.56
C ARG A 231 7.25 5.36 7.29
N ILE A 232 7.58 4.97 8.53
CA ILE A 232 6.71 4.10 9.33
C ILE A 232 5.36 4.77 9.60
N LEU A 233 5.34 6.06 9.91
CA LEU A 233 4.10 6.81 10.07
C LEU A 233 3.26 6.79 8.78
N LYS A 234 3.86 7.03 7.60
CA LYS A 234 3.16 6.92 6.31
C LYS A 234 2.68 5.50 6.02
N LEU A 235 3.48 4.47 6.38
CA LEU A 235 3.08 3.08 6.22
C LEU A 235 1.76 2.80 6.95
N LEU A 236 1.70 3.15 8.23
CA LEU A 236 0.52 2.96 9.07
C LEU A 236 -0.66 3.82 8.61
N LYS A 237 -0.41 5.10 8.32
CA LYS A 237 -1.45 6.04 7.91
C LYS A 237 -2.04 5.67 6.56
N ASP A 238 -1.20 5.38 5.58
CA ASP A 238 -1.59 5.43 4.17
C ASP A 238 -1.31 4.14 3.39
N TYR A 239 -0.28 3.35 3.70
CA TYR A 239 0.19 2.29 2.78
C TYR A 239 -0.23 0.86 3.11
N ILE A 240 -1.14 0.68 4.07
CA ILE A 240 -1.81 -0.59 4.32
C ILE A 240 -3.25 -0.51 3.81
N VAL A 241 -3.66 -1.48 2.99
CA VAL A 241 -4.98 -1.52 2.35
C VAL A 241 -5.62 -2.87 2.66
N PHE A 242 -6.87 -2.82 3.12
CA PHE A 242 -7.72 -3.99 3.19
C PHE A 242 -8.70 -3.95 2.00
N ALA A 243 -8.79 -5.06 1.27
CA ALA A 243 -9.70 -5.20 0.16
C ALA A 243 -10.31 -6.60 0.15
N GLU A 244 -11.59 -6.69 -0.18
CA GLU A 244 -12.27 -7.96 -0.36
C GLU A 244 -12.05 -8.45 -1.79
N LYS A 245 -11.65 -9.70 -1.92
CA LYS A 245 -11.50 -10.38 -3.20
C LYS A 245 -12.10 -11.77 -3.06
N ASP A 246 -13.00 -12.13 -3.96
CA ASP A 246 -13.69 -13.43 -3.96
C ASP A 246 -14.32 -13.75 -2.58
N GLU A 247 -14.97 -12.73 -1.97
CA GLU A 247 -15.57 -12.77 -0.62
C GLU A 247 -14.59 -12.96 0.55
N GLU A 248 -13.28 -12.99 0.28
CA GLU A 248 -12.24 -13.07 1.31
C GLU A 248 -11.58 -11.70 1.56
N LEU A 249 -11.48 -11.32 2.83
CA LEU A 249 -10.73 -10.13 3.22
C LEU A 249 -9.23 -10.38 3.04
N ASN A 250 -8.58 -9.50 2.28
CA ASN A 250 -7.14 -9.54 2.04
C ASN A 250 -6.50 -8.25 2.52
N LYS A 251 -5.33 -8.37 3.18
CA LYS A 251 -4.48 -7.24 3.54
C LYS A 251 -3.34 -7.09 2.54
N TYR A 252 -3.14 -5.87 2.05
CA TYR A 252 -2.05 -5.51 1.15
C TYR A 252 -1.22 -4.38 1.76
N ILE A 253 0.11 -4.49 1.63
CA ILE A 253 1.04 -3.40 1.90
C ILE A 253 1.55 -2.89 0.56
N LEU A 254 1.53 -1.56 0.36
CA LEU A 254 2.05 -0.99 -0.88
C LEU A 254 3.57 -1.12 -0.93
N GLN A 255 4.07 -1.59 -2.07
CA GLN A 255 5.48 -1.81 -2.32
C GLN A 255 6.24 -0.50 -2.50
N GLN A 256 7.57 -0.56 -2.36
CA GLN A 256 8.46 0.60 -2.47
C GLN A 256 8.20 1.43 -3.75
N HIS A 257 8.14 0.79 -4.93
CA HIS A 257 7.86 1.49 -6.20
C HIS A 257 6.47 2.12 -6.26
N GLN A 258 5.49 1.55 -5.56
CA GLN A 258 4.13 2.11 -5.47
C GLN A 258 4.15 3.37 -4.59
N THR A 259 4.78 3.30 -3.42
CA THR A 259 4.88 4.44 -2.50
C THR A 259 5.61 5.63 -3.13
N HIS A 260 6.74 5.41 -3.80
CA HIS A 260 7.45 6.47 -4.52
C HIS A 260 6.62 7.07 -5.65
N ALA A 261 5.92 6.24 -6.43
CA ALA A 261 5.05 6.72 -7.50
C ALA A 261 3.89 7.57 -6.97
N ILE A 262 3.28 7.19 -5.85
CA ILE A 262 2.21 7.94 -5.19
C ILE A 262 2.73 9.30 -4.71
N GLU A 263 3.90 9.33 -4.06
CA GLU A 263 4.50 10.58 -3.59
C GLU A 263 4.81 11.53 -4.73
N HIS A 264 5.40 11.03 -5.83
CA HIS A 264 5.64 11.82 -7.03
C HIS A 264 4.34 12.31 -7.68
N ALA A 265 3.29 11.49 -7.72
CA ALA A 265 1.99 11.84 -8.26
C ALA A 265 1.31 12.97 -7.48
N VAL A 266 1.30 12.86 -6.14
CA VAL A 266 0.74 13.89 -5.26
C VAL A 266 1.56 15.19 -5.35
N ALA A 267 2.89 15.09 -5.41
CA ALA A 267 3.74 16.26 -5.62
C ALA A 267 3.48 16.93 -6.98
N ARG A 268 3.26 16.15 -8.05
CA ARG A 268 2.88 16.66 -9.38
C ARG A 268 1.54 17.37 -9.36
N ALA A 269 0.55 16.81 -8.68
CA ALA A 269 -0.78 17.41 -8.56
C ALA A 269 -0.74 18.82 -7.95
N HIS A 270 0.15 19.05 -6.98
CA HIS A 270 0.32 20.34 -6.31
C HIS A 270 1.44 21.21 -6.90
N HIS A 271 1.99 20.82 -8.04
CA HIS A 271 3.04 21.60 -8.69
C HIS A 271 2.44 22.87 -9.31
N SER A 272 3.16 23.99 -9.23
CA SER A 272 2.67 25.30 -9.69
C SER A 272 2.47 25.39 -11.21
N THR A 273 3.39 24.82 -12.00
CA THR A 273 3.38 24.89 -13.47
C THR A 273 3.13 23.57 -14.19
N LYS A 274 3.77 22.47 -13.74
CA LYS A 274 3.64 21.14 -14.35
C LYS A 274 2.28 20.52 -14.04
N ARG A 275 1.61 20.00 -15.06
CA ARG A 275 0.25 19.42 -14.97
C ARG A 275 0.12 18.06 -15.64
N ARG A 276 1.20 17.50 -16.20
CA ARG A 276 1.22 16.22 -16.90
C ARG A 276 2.12 15.26 -16.17
N GLY A 277 1.76 14.00 -15.98
CA GLY A 277 2.68 13.01 -15.43
C GLY A 277 2.38 11.61 -15.93
N LEU A 278 3.41 10.85 -16.28
CA LEU A 278 3.29 9.47 -16.74
C LEU A 278 3.97 8.52 -15.75
N ILE A 279 3.21 7.57 -15.21
CA ILE A 279 3.69 6.50 -14.35
C ILE A 279 3.70 5.21 -15.16
N TRP A 280 4.88 4.71 -15.47
CA TRP A 280 5.06 3.41 -16.12
C TRP A 280 5.37 2.36 -15.08
N HIS A 281 4.43 1.46 -14.85
CA HIS A 281 4.56 0.34 -13.92
C HIS A 281 4.10 -0.93 -14.63
N THR A 282 4.94 -1.96 -14.65
CA THR A 282 4.65 -3.25 -15.29
C THR A 282 3.24 -3.81 -15.00
N GLN A 283 2.66 -4.54 -15.95
CA GLN A 283 1.37 -5.19 -15.73
C GLN A 283 1.46 -6.21 -14.58
N GLY A 284 0.49 -6.17 -13.67
CA GLY A 284 0.51 -7.01 -12.46
C GLY A 284 1.30 -6.42 -11.28
N SER A 285 2.02 -5.30 -11.44
CA SER A 285 2.83 -4.70 -10.36
C SER A 285 2.05 -3.88 -9.32
N GLY A 286 0.71 -3.99 -9.29
CA GLY A 286 -0.14 -3.23 -8.37
C GLY A 286 -0.50 -1.80 -8.79
N LYS A 287 -0.51 -1.49 -10.10
CA LYS A 287 -0.89 -0.17 -10.64
C LYS A 287 -2.20 0.38 -10.09
N THR A 288 -3.24 -0.45 -10.03
CA THR A 288 -4.58 -0.06 -9.57
C THR A 288 -4.53 0.53 -8.16
N PHE A 289 -3.89 -0.16 -7.21
CA PHE A 289 -3.74 0.37 -5.85
C PHE A 289 -2.92 1.67 -5.79
N THR A 290 -1.91 1.79 -6.65
CA THR A 290 -1.12 3.04 -6.78
C THR A 290 -2.00 4.21 -7.20
N MET A 291 -2.84 4.01 -8.22
CA MET A 291 -3.80 5.02 -8.70
C MET A 291 -4.86 5.36 -7.64
N LEU A 292 -5.47 4.34 -7.04
CA LEU A 292 -6.53 4.52 -6.03
C LEU A 292 -6.01 5.24 -4.78
N LYS A 293 -4.82 4.87 -4.29
CA LYS A 293 -4.20 5.56 -3.16
C LYS A 293 -3.81 6.99 -3.50
N THR A 294 -3.35 7.24 -4.74
CA THR A 294 -3.12 8.62 -5.23
C THR A 294 -4.42 9.42 -5.20
N ALA A 295 -5.54 8.85 -5.67
CA ALA A 295 -6.85 9.49 -5.64
C ALA A 295 -7.29 9.84 -4.22
N GLU A 296 -7.16 8.89 -3.29
CA GLU A 296 -7.48 9.07 -1.87
C GLU A 296 -6.66 10.22 -1.25
N LEU A 297 -5.34 10.21 -1.43
CA LEU A 297 -4.46 11.23 -0.85
C LEU A 297 -4.75 12.61 -1.44
N LEU A 298 -5.00 12.71 -2.74
CA LEU A 298 -5.38 13.97 -3.37
C LEU A 298 -6.72 14.48 -2.86
N PHE A 299 -7.71 13.60 -2.68
CA PHE A 299 -9.00 13.98 -2.15
C PHE A 299 -8.94 14.48 -0.70
N LYS A 300 -8.13 13.81 0.14
CA LYS A 300 -7.96 14.16 1.56
C LYS A 300 -7.01 15.34 1.79
N ALA A 301 -6.15 15.68 0.83
CA ALA A 301 -5.18 16.75 0.98
C ALA A 301 -5.86 18.13 1.11
N PRO A 302 -5.61 18.89 2.20
CA PRO A 302 -6.15 20.25 2.35
C PRO A 302 -5.73 21.18 1.19
N LYS A 303 -4.51 21.00 0.68
CA LYS A 303 -3.95 21.74 -0.48
C LYS A 303 -4.72 21.51 -1.79
N SER A 304 -5.59 20.50 -1.86
CA SER A 304 -6.44 20.24 -3.03
C SER A 304 -7.75 21.05 -3.04
N GLU A 305 -8.07 21.77 -1.96
CA GLU A 305 -9.22 22.69 -1.88
C GLU A 305 -10.56 22.07 -2.34
N LYS A 306 -10.94 20.91 -1.78
CA LYS A 306 -12.12 20.11 -2.16
C LYS A 306 -12.10 19.78 -3.66
N PRO A 307 -11.19 18.91 -4.10
CA PRO A 307 -10.97 18.67 -5.53
C PRO A 307 -12.10 17.86 -6.17
N THR A 308 -12.07 17.82 -7.50
CA THR A 308 -12.76 16.78 -8.28
C THR A 308 -11.70 15.82 -8.79
N ILE A 309 -11.79 14.54 -8.42
CA ILE A 309 -10.91 13.48 -8.95
C ILE A 309 -11.67 12.75 -10.04
N LEU A 310 -11.16 12.73 -11.26
CA LEU A 310 -11.74 11.97 -12.37
C LEU A 310 -10.89 10.72 -12.61
N LEU A 311 -11.44 9.55 -12.30
CA LEU A 311 -10.83 8.25 -12.59
C LEU A 311 -11.35 7.75 -13.94
N LEU A 312 -10.44 7.62 -14.91
CA LEU A 312 -10.76 7.11 -16.25
C LEU A 312 -10.26 5.68 -16.41
N VAL A 313 -11.19 4.77 -16.71
CA VAL A 313 -10.90 3.36 -17.02
C VAL A 313 -11.27 3.00 -18.45
N ASP A 314 -10.67 1.90 -18.95
CA ASP A 314 -10.91 1.38 -20.31
C ASP A 314 -12.30 0.74 -20.45
N ARG A 315 -12.78 0.01 -19.44
CA ARG A 315 -14.01 -0.81 -19.51
C ARG A 315 -14.95 -0.60 -18.33
N ASN A 316 -16.25 -0.72 -18.59
CA ASN A 316 -17.30 -0.58 -17.57
C ASN A 316 -17.21 -1.64 -16.45
N GLU A 317 -16.81 -2.88 -16.75
CA GLU A 317 -16.64 -3.94 -15.73
C GLU A 317 -15.60 -3.58 -14.65
N LEU A 318 -14.64 -2.72 -14.99
CA LEU A 318 -13.63 -2.22 -14.06
C LEU A 318 -14.19 -1.11 -13.15
N GLU A 319 -15.31 -0.47 -13.53
CA GLU A 319 -15.95 0.60 -12.76
C GLU A 319 -16.45 0.07 -11.40
N ASP A 320 -17.22 -1.03 -11.40
CA ASP A 320 -17.74 -1.65 -10.17
C ASP A 320 -16.63 -2.11 -9.23
N GLN A 321 -15.56 -2.69 -9.80
CA GLN A 321 -14.41 -3.14 -9.02
C GLN A 321 -13.66 -1.96 -8.37
N LEU A 322 -13.46 -0.87 -9.11
CA LEU A 322 -12.83 0.33 -8.54
C LEU A 322 -13.69 0.97 -7.46
N MET A 323 -15.01 1.03 -7.65
CA MET A 323 -15.93 1.58 -6.65
C MET A 323 -15.86 0.80 -5.33
N LYS A 324 -15.86 -0.54 -5.38
CA LYS A 324 -15.66 -1.39 -4.19
C LYS A 324 -14.31 -1.12 -3.51
N ASN A 325 -13.23 -1.04 -4.27
CA ASN A 325 -11.90 -0.78 -3.72
C ASN A 325 -11.77 0.64 -3.14
N LEU A 326 -12.41 1.65 -3.73
CA LEU A 326 -12.40 3.00 -3.17
C LEU A 326 -13.22 3.06 -1.88
N ALA A 327 -14.38 2.39 -1.84
CA ALA A 327 -15.17 2.27 -0.62
C ALA A 327 -14.34 1.61 0.50
N SER A 328 -13.55 0.58 0.20
CA SER A 328 -12.65 -0.06 1.17
C SER A 328 -11.49 0.84 1.63
N LEU A 329 -11.17 1.90 0.89
CA LEU A 329 -10.25 2.97 1.30
C LEU A 329 -10.93 4.08 2.13
N GLY A 330 -12.21 3.91 2.46
CA GLY A 330 -13.01 4.88 3.22
C GLY A 330 -13.42 6.10 2.38
N MET A 331 -13.60 5.91 1.08
CA MET A 331 -14.07 6.96 0.18
C MET A 331 -15.57 6.82 0.00
N GLU A 332 -16.34 7.82 0.43
CA GLU A 332 -17.80 7.78 0.38
C GLU A 332 -18.38 8.69 -0.72
N ASN A 333 -17.67 9.77 -1.06
CA ASN A 333 -18.16 10.80 -1.99
C ASN A 333 -17.77 10.49 -3.44
N MET A 334 -18.41 9.47 -4.03
CA MET A 334 -18.05 8.90 -5.33
C MET A 334 -19.28 8.75 -6.23
N GLU A 335 -19.13 9.12 -7.50
CA GLU A 335 -20.20 9.09 -8.50
C GLU A 335 -19.78 8.31 -9.75
N PRO A 336 -20.46 7.19 -10.08
CA PRO A 336 -20.31 6.53 -11.36
C PRO A 336 -20.99 7.34 -12.46
N ALA A 337 -20.21 7.81 -13.43
CA ALA A 337 -20.75 8.55 -14.57
C ALA A 337 -21.30 7.58 -15.61
N ASN A 338 -22.52 7.08 -15.42
CA ASN A 338 -23.10 6.01 -16.24
C ASN A 338 -23.45 6.42 -17.70
N SER A 339 -23.44 7.71 -18.03
CA SER A 339 -23.74 8.21 -19.38
C SER A 339 -22.99 9.49 -19.71
N ILE A 340 -22.90 9.84 -21.01
CA ILE A 340 -22.35 11.12 -21.48
C ILE A 340 -23.09 12.29 -20.81
N ALA A 341 -24.42 12.23 -20.74
CA ALA A 341 -25.24 13.27 -20.13
C ALA A 341 -24.93 13.44 -18.64
N ARG A 342 -24.80 12.33 -17.89
CA ARG A 342 -24.46 12.36 -16.47
C ARG A 342 -23.06 12.93 -16.23
N LEU A 343 -22.06 12.53 -17.03
CA LEU A 343 -20.71 13.07 -16.92
C LEU A 343 -20.68 14.57 -17.19
N ASN A 344 -21.36 15.02 -18.25
CA ASN A 344 -21.48 16.45 -18.56
C ASN A 344 -22.12 17.23 -17.42
N GLN A 345 -23.20 16.67 -16.84
CA GLN A 345 -23.87 17.27 -15.69
C GLN A 345 -22.92 17.41 -14.49
N LEU A 346 -22.27 16.32 -14.07
CA LEU A 346 -21.35 16.32 -12.92
C LEU A 346 -20.24 17.36 -13.06
N LEU A 347 -19.66 17.49 -14.25
CA LEU A 347 -18.58 18.45 -14.52
C LEU A 347 -19.09 19.90 -14.56
N ARG A 348 -20.29 20.14 -15.13
CA ARG A 348 -20.94 21.47 -15.16
C ARG A 348 -21.40 21.94 -13.81
N ASP A 349 -21.98 21.05 -13.02
CA ASP A 349 -22.51 21.32 -11.68
C ASP A 349 -21.39 21.45 -10.63
N ASP A 350 -20.13 21.40 -11.07
CA ASP A 350 -18.94 21.51 -10.23
C ASP A 350 -18.90 20.50 -9.08
N TYR A 351 -19.25 19.24 -9.39
CA TYR A 351 -19.25 18.16 -8.41
C TYR A 351 -17.88 18.01 -7.73
N ARG A 352 -17.87 18.04 -6.39
CA ARG A 352 -16.67 17.82 -5.56
C ARG A 352 -16.73 16.40 -5.03
N GLY A 353 -15.72 15.59 -5.34
CA GLY A 353 -15.77 14.16 -5.12
C GLY A 353 -14.94 13.39 -6.13
N ILE A 354 -15.10 12.07 -6.14
CA ILE A 354 -14.52 11.19 -7.16
C ILE A 354 -15.59 10.89 -8.21
N ILE A 355 -15.26 11.09 -9.48
CA ILE A 355 -16.06 10.67 -10.62
C ILE A 355 -15.34 9.49 -11.25
N VAL A 356 -16.03 8.36 -11.42
CA VAL A 356 -15.50 7.22 -12.17
C VAL A 356 -16.18 7.19 -13.54
N SER A 357 -15.38 7.10 -14.60
CA SER A 357 -15.88 7.18 -15.97
C SER A 357 -14.99 6.40 -16.95
N THR A 358 -15.48 6.23 -18.18
CA THR A 358 -14.69 5.78 -19.32
C THR A 358 -14.44 6.93 -20.29
N ILE A 359 -13.39 6.84 -21.11
CA ILE A 359 -13.07 7.90 -22.08
C ILE A 359 -14.16 8.09 -23.14
N HIS A 360 -14.87 7.02 -23.54
CA HIS A 360 -15.91 7.10 -24.56
C HIS A 360 -17.04 8.08 -24.20
N LYS A 361 -17.19 8.40 -22.91
CA LYS A 361 -18.19 9.35 -22.40
C LYS A 361 -17.80 10.84 -22.65
N PHE A 362 -16.59 11.10 -23.16
CA PHE A 362 -16.11 12.43 -23.58
C PHE A 362 -16.40 12.76 -25.05
N ARG A 363 -17.04 11.86 -25.80
CA ARG A 363 -17.39 12.11 -27.20
C ARG A 363 -18.23 13.39 -27.31
N ASP A 364 -17.81 14.28 -28.21
CA ASP A 364 -18.46 15.55 -28.53
C ASP A 364 -18.70 16.44 -27.29
N MET A 365 -17.87 16.27 -26.25
CA MET A 365 -17.95 17.08 -25.05
C MET A 365 -17.51 18.53 -25.38
N PRO A 366 -18.29 19.55 -24.98
CA PRO A 366 -17.94 20.93 -25.28
C PRO A 366 -16.65 21.35 -24.55
N PRO A 367 -15.88 22.26 -25.15
CA PRO A 367 -14.69 22.83 -24.50
C PRO A 367 -15.07 23.66 -23.27
N ASP A 368 -14.09 23.88 -22.39
CA ASP A 368 -14.18 24.73 -21.20
C ASP A 368 -15.34 24.39 -20.25
N LEU A 369 -15.73 23.11 -20.22
CA LEU A 369 -16.82 22.61 -19.38
C LEU A 369 -16.57 22.86 -17.89
N ASN A 370 -15.32 22.67 -17.44
CA ASN A 370 -14.89 23.05 -16.10
C ASN A 370 -13.43 23.53 -16.12
N PRO A 371 -13.19 24.85 -15.99
CA PRO A 371 -11.86 25.45 -16.11
C PRO A 371 -11.09 25.52 -14.78
N ARG A 372 -11.55 24.88 -13.69
CA ARG A 372 -10.86 24.88 -12.40
C ARG A 372 -9.53 24.11 -12.47
N SER A 373 -8.58 24.50 -11.62
CA SER A 373 -7.24 23.90 -11.57
C SER A 373 -7.11 22.72 -10.60
N ASN A 374 -7.99 22.61 -9.60
CA ASN A 374 -8.03 21.47 -8.67
C ASN A 374 -8.93 20.33 -9.17
N LEU A 375 -8.82 20.05 -10.47
CA LEU A 375 -9.31 18.84 -11.11
C LEU A 375 -8.12 17.93 -11.39
N TYR A 376 -8.20 16.69 -10.93
CA TYR A 376 -7.14 15.70 -11.09
C TYR A 376 -7.68 14.52 -11.89
N VAL A 377 -7.17 14.33 -13.10
CA VAL A 377 -7.57 13.25 -14.01
C VAL A 377 -6.54 12.13 -13.91
N LEU A 378 -6.94 11.01 -13.32
CA LEU A 378 -6.13 9.79 -13.26
C LEU A 378 -6.61 8.83 -14.35
N VAL A 379 -5.73 8.45 -15.26
CA VAL A 379 -6.08 7.62 -16.42
C VAL A 379 -5.41 6.26 -16.31
N ASP A 380 -6.21 5.20 -16.22
CA ASP A 380 -5.73 3.83 -16.33
C ASP A 380 -5.53 3.45 -17.81
N GLU A 381 -4.51 2.62 -18.04
CA GLU A 381 -3.97 2.29 -19.36
C GLU A 381 -3.91 3.47 -20.34
N ALA A 382 -3.24 4.54 -19.89
CA ALA A 382 -3.17 5.84 -20.57
C ALA A 382 -2.78 5.78 -22.06
N HIS A 383 -2.07 4.74 -22.48
CA HIS A 383 -1.69 4.49 -23.88
C HIS A 383 -2.86 4.11 -24.80
N ARG A 384 -3.95 3.53 -24.26
CA ARG A 384 -5.16 3.16 -25.00
C ARG A 384 -6.22 4.25 -24.88
N THR A 385 -6.32 4.81 -23.68
CA THR A 385 -7.47 5.62 -23.26
C THR A 385 -7.47 7.04 -23.82
N THR A 386 -6.33 7.64 -24.20
CA THR A 386 -6.29 9.06 -24.59
C THR A 386 -5.90 9.34 -26.05
N GLY A 387 -5.89 8.30 -26.90
CA GLY A 387 -5.58 8.46 -28.32
C GLY A 387 -6.73 9.11 -29.12
N GLY A 388 -6.39 9.98 -30.07
CA GLY A 388 -7.35 10.55 -31.02
C GLY A 388 -8.27 11.64 -30.45
N ASP A 389 -9.44 11.81 -31.08
CA ASP A 389 -10.35 12.92 -30.81
C ASP A 389 -10.93 12.94 -29.40
N LEU A 390 -11.11 11.77 -28.78
CA LEU A 390 -11.61 11.66 -27.40
C LEU A 390 -10.66 12.30 -26.39
N GLY A 391 -9.35 12.13 -26.60
CA GLY A 391 -8.34 12.82 -25.80
C GLY A 391 -8.43 14.33 -25.99
N ASN A 392 -8.61 14.81 -27.22
CA ASN A 392 -8.77 16.23 -27.52
C ASN A 392 -10.02 16.81 -26.82
N TYR A 393 -11.16 16.13 -26.85
CA TYR A 393 -12.37 16.56 -26.14
C TYR A 393 -12.17 16.63 -24.62
N LEU A 394 -11.58 15.60 -24.01
CA LEU A 394 -11.26 15.61 -22.57
C LEU A 394 -10.36 16.80 -22.18
N MET A 395 -9.37 17.09 -23.01
CA MET A 395 -8.38 18.14 -22.77
C MET A 395 -8.97 19.53 -22.97
N ALA A 396 -9.83 19.68 -23.97
CA ALA A 396 -10.55 20.91 -24.24
C ALA A 396 -11.61 21.18 -23.16
N ALA A 397 -12.29 20.15 -22.66
CA ALA A 397 -13.32 20.30 -21.63
C ALA A 397 -12.74 20.70 -20.26
N LEU A 398 -11.54 20.21 -19.91
CA LEU A 398 -10.90 20.40 -18.61
C LEU A 398 -9.50 21.04 -18.75
N PRO A 399 -9.40 22.25 -19.32
CA PRO A 399 -8.14 22.83 -19.80
C PRO A 399 -7.09 23.05 -18.69
N ASN A 400 -7.54 23.23 -17.45
CA ASN A 400 -6.67 23.54 -16.31
C ASN A 400 -6.40 22.36 -15.37
N ALA A 401 -6.93 21.18 -15.68
CA ALA A 401 -6.75 19.99 -14.86
C ALA A 401 -5.29 19.47 -14.90
N THR A 402 -4.91 18.74 -13.86
CA THR A 402 -3.68 17.94 -13.82
C THR A 402 -3.98 16.51 -14.23
N TYR A 403 -3.20 15.97 -15.16
CA TYR A 403 -3.39 14.67 -15.80
C TYR A 403 -2.27 13.72 -15.45
N LEU A 404 -2.61 12.61 -14.81
CA LEU A 404 -1.71 11.55 -14.41
C LEU A 404 -2.10 10.26 -15.12
N GLY A 405 -1.23 9.78 -16.02
CA GLY A 405 -1.43 8.54 -16.76
C GLY A 405 -0.70 7.38 -16.08
N PHE A 406 -1.39 6.26 -15.90
CA PHE A 406 -0.82 5.00 -15.43
C PHE A 406 -0.83 4.00 -16.59
N THR A 407 0.28 3.29 -16.81
CA THR A 407 0.31 2.27 -17.87
C THR A 407 1.36 1.18 -17.66
N GLY A 408 1.07 -0.03 -18.15
CA GLY A 408 2.04 -1.13 -18.27
C GLY A 408 2.94 -1.06 -19.49
N THR A 409 2.51 -0.39 -20.55
CA THR A 409 3.12 -0.44 -21.88
C THR A 409 3.13 0.95 -22.50
N PRO A 410 4.06 1.84 -22.11
CA PRO A 410 4.17 3.15 -22.72
C PRO A 410 4.59 3.00 -24.19
N ILE A 411 3.88 3.67 -25.09
CA ILE A 411 4.20 3.65 -26.52
C ILE A 411 5.05 4.88 -26.86
N ASP A 412 6.33 4.66 -27.15
CA ASP A 412 7.21 5.63 -27.79
C ASP A 412 6.90 5.67 -29.30
N ARG A 413 6.08 6.63 -29.75
CA ARG A 413 5.86 6.87 -31.17
C ARG A 413 6.71 8.04 -31.63
N THR A 414 8.02 7.80 -31.77
CA THR A 414 8.96 8.71 -32.46
C THR A 414 8.67 8.87 -33.97
N VAL A 415 7.59 8.30 -34.52
CA VAL A 415 7.35 8.32 -35.98
C VAL A 415 5.98 8.88 -36.42
N TYR A 416 4.94 9.00 -35.56
CA TYR A 416 3.59 9.39 -36.03
C TYR A 416 2.77 10.34 -35.14
N GLY A 417 3.40 11.20 -34.33
CA GLY A 417 2.72 12.38 -33.74
C GLY A 417 1.59 12.13 -32.72
N GLN A 418 1.34 10.88 -32.34
CA GLN A 418 0.37 10.45 -31.33
C GLN A 418 1.01 9.44 -30.38
N GLY A 419 1.34 9.80 -29.15
CA GLY A 419 1.93 8.89 -28.17
C GLY A 419 1.67 9.34 -26.74
N THR A 420 1.63 8.40 -25.80
CA THR A 420 1.36 8.63 -24.37
C THR A 420 2.24 9.75 -23.79
N PHE A 421 3.49 9.85 -24.25
CA PHE A 421 4.43 10.89 -23.84
C PHE A 421 4.06 12.31 -24.29
N LYS A 422 3.38 12.46 -25.44
CA LYS A 422 2.90 13.78 -25.89
C LYS A 422 1.78 14.30 -24.99
N THR A 423 0.99 13.41 -24.40
CA THR A 423 -0.12 13.78 -23.52
C THR A 423 0.32 13.91 -22.06
N PHE A 424 1.18 12.99 -21.58
CA PHE A 424 1.50 12.87 -20.15
C PHE A 424 2.97 13.11 -19.81
N GLY A 425 3.90 12.95 -20.76
CA GLY A 425 5.34 12.99 -20.50
C GLY A 425 6.01 14.34 -20.76
N VAL A 426 5.28 15.33 -21.29
CA VAL A 426 5.84 16.62 -21.74
C VAL A 426 6.54 17.42 -20.63
N ASP A 427 6.12 17.24 -19.38
CA ASP A 427 6.66 17.97 -18.23
C ASP A 427 7.90 17.30 -17.61
N ASP A 428 8.32 16.14 -18.13
CA ASP A 428 9.40 15.30 -17.57
C ASP A 428 10.47 14.93 -18.60
N ALA A 429 10.73 15.80 -19.57
CA ALA A 429 11.82 15.63 -20.52
C ALA A 429 13.20 15.49 -19.81
N PRO A 430 14.12 14.67 -20.34
CA PRO A 430 14.03 13.91 -21.60
C PRO A 430 13.36 12.53 -21.45
N GLN A 431 13.20 12.02 -20.23
CA GLN A 431 12.74 10.65 -20.00
C GLN A 431 11.23 10.47 -20.14
N GLY A 432 10.46 11.54 -19.93
CA GLY A 432 9.01 11.57 -20.11
C GLY A 432 8.20 10.77 -19.07
N TYR A 433 8.85 10.25 -18.02
CA TYR A 433 8.21 9.52 -16.93
C TYR A 433 8.33 10.30 -15.62
N LEU A 434 7.21 10.41 -14.92
CA LEU A 434 7.17 10.87 -13.53
C LEU A 434 7.70 9.79 -12.57
N HIS A 435 7.42 8.52 -12.89
CA HIS A 435 7.98 7.36 -12.20
C HIS A 435 8.00 6.15 -13.14
N LYS A 436 9.02 5.30 -13.02
CA LYS A 436 9.18 4.09 -13.82
C LYS A 436 9.46 2.88 -12.92
N TYR A 437 8.80 1.77 -13.23
CA TYR A 437 9.03 0.43 -12.68
C TYR A 437 8.87 -0.57 -13.82
N SER A 438 10.00 -0.95 -14.40
CA SER A 438 10.09 -1.69 -15.66
C SER A 438 9.79 -3.18 -15.49
N ILE A 439 9.64 -3.90 -16.62
CA ILE A 439 9.43 -5.36 -16.60
C ILE A 439 10.67 -6.05 -16.01
N LYS A 440 11.86 -5.56 -16.35
CA LYS A 440 13.13 -6.07 -15.85
C LYS A 440 13.19 -5.97 -14.32
N GLU A 441 12.96 -4.79 -13.77
CA GLU A 441 12.95 -4.58 -12.31
C GLU A 441 11.87 -5.42 -11.64
N SER A 442 10.67 -5.48 -12.22
CA SER A 442 9.55 -6.28 -11.70
C SER A 442 9.83 -7.79 -11.64
N ILE A 443 10.63 -8.31 -12.58
CA ILE A 443 11.08 -9.71 -12.57
C ILE A 443 12.21 -9.91 -11.56
N GLU A 444 13.18 -8.99 -11.51
CA GLU A 444 14.28 -9.01 -10.52
C GLU A 444 13.74 -9.01 -9.08
N ASP A 445 12.61 -8.37 -8.85
CA ASP A 445 11.99 -8.23 -7.53
C ASP A 445 11.01 -9.35 -7.18
N GLY A 446 10.79 -10.27 -8.11
CA GLY A 446 9.79 -11.33 -7.96
C GLY A 446 8.34 -10.82 -7.91
N THR A 447 8.10 -9.52 -8.16
CA THR A 447 6.74 -8.93 -8.26
C THR A 447 5.94 -9.56 -9.40
N THR A 448 6.60 -9.91 -10.51
CA THR A 448 5.99 -10.58 -11.67
C THR A 448 6.79 -11.78 -12.12
N LEU A 449 6.11 -12.80 -12.66
CA LEU A 449 6.76 -13.98 -13.20
C LEU A 449 7.44 -13.71 -14.56
N PRO A 450 8.60 -14.33 -14.84
CA PRO A 450 9.20 -14.30 -16.16
C PRO A 450 8.27 -14.89 -17.22
N LEU A 451 8.21 -14.23 -18.38
CA LEU A 451 7.50 -14.76 -19.55
C LEU A 451 8.48 -15.53 -20.43
N PHE A 452 8.26 -16.84 -20.56
CA PHE A 452 8.99 -17.68 -21.50
C PHE A 452 8.20 -17.77 -22.81
N TYR A 453 8.68 -17.06 -23.83
CA TYR A 453 8.09 -17.12 -25.16
C TYR A 453 8.62 -18.36 -25.89
N ASN A 454 7.78 -19.38 -26.04
CA ASN A 454 8.01 -20.41 -27.03
C ASN A 454 7.26 -20.04 -28.30
N LEU A 455 8.00 -19.93 -29.42
CA LEU A 455 7.38 -19.84 -30.73
C LEU A 455 6.67 -21.16 -31.01
N ALA A 456 5.36 -21.20 -30.81
CA ALA A 456 4.55 -22.28 -31.35
C ALA A 456 4.55 -22.13 -32.88
N PRO A 457 4.95 -23.15 -33.64
CA PRO A 457 4.79 -23.13 -35.09
C PRO A 457 3.30 -22.93 -35.39
N ASN A 458 2.94 -21.80 -35.98
CA ASN A 458 1.56 -21.47 -36.33
C ASN A 458 1.05 -22.25 -37.56
N ALA A 459 1.79 -23.28 -37.97
CA ALA A 459 1.43 -24.13 -39.08
C ALA A 459 0.35 -25.14 -38.64
N MET A 460 -0.84 -24.65 -38.28
CA MET A 460 -2.06 -25.37 -38.68
C MET A 460 -2.29 -25.08 -40.16
N LEU A 461 -1.42 -25.60 -41.00
CA LEU A 461 -1.70 -25.72 -42.43
C LEU A 461 -2.46 -27.03 -42.58
N VAL A 462 -3.76 -26.94 -42.87
CA VAL A 462 -4.47 -28.09 -43.43
C VAL A 462 -3.71 -28.49 -44.69
N PRO A 463 -3.27 -29.75 -44.86
CA PRO A 463 -2.52 -30.15 -46.05
C PRO A 463 -3.30 -29.73 -47.30
N ALA A 464 -2.61 -29.11 -48.27
CA ALA A 464 -3.25 -28.58 -49.47
C ALA A 464 -4.11 -29.63 -50.17
N GLU A 465 -3.65 -30.88 -50.21
CA GLU A 465 -4.41 -32.02 -50.75
C GLU A 465 -5.73 -32.28 -50.01
N THR A 466 -5.77 -32.10 -48.68
CA THR A 466 -7.01 -32.25 -47.88
C THR A 466 -7.97 -31.11 -48.16
N MET A 467 -7.44 -29.88 -48.26
CA MET A 467 -8.24 -28.68 -48.56
C MET A 467 -8.82 -28.73 -49.98
N ASP A 468 -8.02 -29.14 -50.97
CA ASP A 468 -8.44 -29.30 -52.36
C ASP A 468 -9.50 -30.41 -52.47
N LYS A 469 -9.29 -31.56 -51.81
CA LYS A 469 -10.23 -32.67 -51.84
C LYS A 469 -11.59 -32.31 -51.24
N GLU A 470 -11.62 -31.60 -50.11
CA GLU A 470 -12.88 -31.11 -49.53
C GLU A 470 -13.53 -29.99 -50.35
N PHE A 471 -12.73 -29.11 -50.95
CA PHE A 471 -13.22 -28.06 -51.83
C PHE A 471 -13.90 -28.64 -53.08
N PHE A 472 -13.27 -29.61 -53.76
CA PHE A 472 -13.87 -30.27 -54.92
C PHE A 472 -15.09 -31.13 -54.54
N ALA A 473 -15.05 -31.83 -53.41
CA ALA A 473 -16.21 -32.60 -52.94
C ALA A 473 -17.44 -31.73 -52.66
N LYS A 474 -17.24 -30.50 -52.14
CA LYS A 474 -18.31 -29.52 -51.98
C LYS A 474 -18.77 -28.90 -53.31
N ALA A 475 -17.84 -28.60 -54.20
CA ALA A 475 -18.16 -28.06 -55.52
C ALA A 475 -19.00 -29.03 -56.37
N GLU A 476 -18.79 -30.35 -56.22
CA GLU A 476 -19.61 -31.39 -56.88
C GLU A 476 -21.00 -31.58 -56.25
N THR A 477 -21.19 -31.19 -54.98
CA THR A 477 -22.49 -31.33 -54.30
C THR A 477 -23.39 -30.09 -54.44
N GLU A 478 -22.84 -28.94 -54.83
CA GLU A 478 -23.59 -27.70 -55.07
C GLU A 478 -23.72 -27.35 -56.58
N GLY A 479 -23.31 -28.25 -57.48
CA GLY A 479 -23.42 -28.13 -58.95
C GLY A 479 -24.62 -28.84 -59.54
#